data_AF-A0A3L8B5M4-F1
#
_entry.id   AF-A0A3L8B5M4-F1
#
_cell.length_a   1.000
_cell.length_b   1.000
_cell.length_c   1.000
_cell.angle_alpha   90.00
_cell.angle_beta   90.00
_cell.angle_gamma   90.00
#
_symmetry.space_group_name_H-M   'P 1'
#
loop_
_entity.id
_entity.type
_entity.pdbx_description
1 polymer ?
#
loop_
_entity_poly.entity_id
_entity_poly.type
_entity_poly.pdbx_seq_one_letter_code
_entity_poly.pdbx_strand_id
1 'polypeptide(L)'
;MLRNTALLALWLIFSCTLQAAEPRFPKLTGNVVDNANLLSSAVQQRISSQLTAHENATGNQVVVVTLPNLQGYDIATYGYQLGRHWGIGQKDKNNGALLIVAKQERRMRIEVGYGLEGKLTDAISANIIQTIIRPAFKRGQFDQGIEAGATAIIQALGGQYSMRKTSSGKSQFSWVFLIFIIIVVFFNLFGGGGFGLGRRYGGGRYYGGTFGGGGFGGGGGGFSGGGGGFGGGGASGGW
;
A
#
# COMPACT_ATOMS: atom_id res chain seq x y z
N MET A 1 -50.95 -2.62 21.97
CA MET A 1 -49.65 -3.01 22.57
C MET A 1 -48.81 -3.96 21.69
N LEU A 2 -49.40 -4.84 20.88
CA LEU A 2 -48.66 -5.78 19.99
C LEU A 2 -47.94 -5.15 18.76
N ARG A 3 -48.25 -3.89 18.40
CA ARG A 3 -47.67 -3.24 17.20
C ARG A 3 -46.28 -2.65 17.44
N ASN A 4 -45.95 -2.31 18.68
CA ASN A 4 -44.66 -1.72 19.05
C ASN A 4 -43.61 -2.80 19.36
N THR A 5 -44.03 -4.01 19.73
CA THR A 5 -43.12 -5.15 19.97
C THR A 5 -42.57 -5.72 18.66
N ALA A 6 -43.34 -5.68 17.57
CA ALA A 6 -42.88 -6.11 16.24
C ALA A 6 -41.81 -5.17 15.65
N LEU A 7 -41.91 -3.86 15.89
CA LEU A 7 -40.92 -2.87 15.43
C LEU A 7 -39.60 -2.95 16.23
N LEU A 8 -39.67 -3.26 17.52
CA LEU A 8 -38.48 -3.51 18.35
C LEU A 8 -37.74 -4.81 17.95
N ALA A 9 -38.48 -5.86 17.58
CA ALA A 9 -37.89 -7.09 17.05
C ALA A 9 -37.22 -6.88 15.68
N LEU A 10 -37.79 -6.03 14.81
CA LEU A 10 -37.21 -5.70 13.50
C LEU A 10 -35.92 -4.84 13.63
N TRP A 11 -35.83 -3.99 14.66
CA TRP A 11 -34.65 -3.17 14.95
C TRP A 11 -33.48 -3.98 15.53
N LEU A 12 -33.79 -5.03 16.32
CA LEU A 12 -32.81 -5.96 16.87
C LEU A 12 -32.20 -6.89 15.80
N ILE A 13 -32.94 -7.22 14.74
CA ILE A 13 -32.44 -8.04 13.62
C ILE A 13 -31.56 -7.21 12.66
N PHE A 14 -31.76 -5.89 12.58
CA PHE A 14 -30.92 -5.00 11.75
C PHE A 14 -29.59 -4.62 12.41
N SER A 15 -29.41 -4.95 13.69
CA SER A 15 -28.13 -4.83 14.39
C SER A 15 -27.23 -6.05 14.16
N CYS A 16 -27.50 -6.85 13.11
CA CYS A 16 -26.58 -7.89 12.63
C CYS A 16 -25.24 -7.23 12.32
N THR A 17 -24.36 -7.32 13.29
CA THR A 17 -23.01 -6.77 13.28
C THR A 17 -22.35 -7.17 11.97
N LEU A 18 -21.93 -6.17 11.18
CA LEU A 18 -20.89 -6.31 10.17
C LEU A 18 -19.61 -6.72 10.91
N GLN A 19 -19.54 -7.99 11.31
CA GLN A 19 -18.33 -8.56 11.86
C GLN A 19 -17.40 -8.72 10.66
N ALA A 20 -16.43 -7.81 10.54
CA ALA A 20 -15.40 -7.90 9.53
C ALA A 20 -14.71 -9.27 9.69
N ALA A 21 -14.98 -10.18 8.76
CA ALA A 21 -14.50 -11.55 8.85
C ALA A 21 -12.98 -11.57 8.76
N GLU A 22 -12.28 -12.06 9.80
CA GLU A 22 -10.82 -12.07 9.86
C GLU A 22 -10.20 -12.56 8.53
N PRO A 23 -9.14 -11.89 8.04
CA PRO A 23 -8.50 -12.30 6.81
C PRO A 23 -7.95 -13.72 6.97
N ARG A 24 -8.23 -14.56 5.98
CA ARG A 24 -7.60 -15.88 5.90
C ARG A 24 -6.15 -15.69 5.48
N PHE A 25 -5.23 -16.24 6.26
CA PHE A 25 -3.80 -16.16 6.00
C PHE A 25 -3.29 -17.43 5.30
N PRO A 26 -2.32 -17.29 4.37
CA PRO A 26 -1.59 -18.45 3.87
C PRO A 26 -0.77 -19.10 4.98
N LYS A 27 -0.44 -20.39 4.80
CA LYS A 27 0.49 -21.08 5.70
C LYS A 27 1.91 -20.57 5.45
N LEU A 28 2.68 -20.38 6.52
CA LEU A 28 4.10 -20.11 6.42
C LEU A 28 4.83 -21.42 6.04
N THR A 29 5.41 -21.47 4.85
CA THR A 29 6.14 -22.65 4.34
C THR A 29 7.65 -22.46 4.29
N GLY A 30 8.14 -21.29 4.67
CA GLY A 30 9.56 -20.91 4.67
C GLY A 30 9.72 -19.39 4.58
N ASN A 31 10.94 -18.91 4.33
CA ASN A 31 11.20 -17.47 4.16
C ASN A 31 10.57 -16.87 2.88
N VAL A 32 10.10 -17.71 1.95
CA VAL A 32 9.38 -17.27 0.73
C VAL A 32 8.07 -18.04 0.59
N VAL A 33 6.98 -17.32 0.40
CA VAL A 33 5.62 -17.86 0.15
C VAL A 33 5.04 -17.17 -1.09
N ASP A 34 5.05 -17.84 -2.25
CA ASP A 34 4.61 -17.25 -3.53
C ASP A 34 3.21 -17.76 -3.96
N ASN A 35 2.14 -17.24 -3.34
CA ASN A 35 0.78 -17.65 -3.68
C ASN A 35 0.20 -16.93 -4.90
N ALA A 36 0.90 -15.90 -5.40
CA ALA A 36 0.47 -15.12 -6.57
C ALA A 36 1.16 -15.55 -7.88
N ASN A 37 2.06 -16.54 -7.82
CA ASN A 37 2.91 -17.00 -8.92
C ASN A 37 3.63 -15.83 -9.59
N LEU A 38 4.29 -14.98 -8.79
CA LEU A 38 5.09 -13.86 -9.27
C LEU A 38 6.58 -14.21 -9.37
N LEU A 39 7.00 -15.33 -8.78
CA LEU A 39 8.38 -15.74 -8.72
C LEU A 39 8.65 -17.03 -9.49
N SER A 40 9.73 -17.05 -10.26
CA SER A 40 10.26 -18.31 -10.80
C SER A 40 10.87 -19.16 -9.67
N SER A 41 10.87 -20.48 -9.84
CA SER A 41 11.43 -21.42 -8.85
C SER A 41 12.90 -21.12 -8.52
N ALA A 42 13.70 -20.74 -9.51
CA ALA A 42 15.09 -20.37 -9.33
C ALA A 42 15.25 -19.11 -8.46
N VAL A 43 14.39 -18.09 -8.65
CA VAL A 43 14.40 -16.87 -7.83
C VAL A 43 13.93 -17.17 -6.42
N GLN A 44 12.86 -17.95 -6.25
CA GLN A 44 12.39 -18.37 -4.91
C GLN A 44 13.49 -19.07 -4.11
N GLN A 45 14.27 -19.95 -4.74
CA GLN A 45 15.40 -20.64 -4.11
C GLN A 45 16.54 -19.69 -3.73
N ARG A 46 16.92 -18.76 -4.62
CA ARG A 46 17.96 -17.78 -4.32
C ARG A 46 17.57 -16.87 -3.16
N ILE A 47 16.35 -16.33 -3.18
CA ILE A 47 15.84 -15.50 -2.09
C ILE A 47 15.81 -16.31 -0.79
N SER A 48 15.24 -17.52 -0.80
CA SER A 48 15.16 -18.37 0.40
C SER A 48 16.55 -18.64 0.99
N SER A 49 17.54 -18.96 0.14
CA SER A 49 18.93 -19.18 0.59
C SER A 49 19.55 -17.92 1.18
N GLN A 50 19.33 -16.75 0.59
CA GLN A 50 19.83 -15.48 1.10
C GLN A 50 19.21 -15.13 2.46
N LEU A 51 17.89 -15.27 2.59
CA LEU A 51 17.18 -14.95 3.83
C LEU A 51 17.55 -15.93 4.95
N THR A 52 17.69 -17.23 4.63
CA THR A 52 18.16 -18.24 5.60
C THR A 52 19.59 -17.93 6.07
N ALA A 53 20.49 -17.58 5.15
CA ALA A 53 21.86 -17.22 5.52
C ALA A 53 21.90 -15.96 6.40
N HIS A 54 21.06 -14.96 6.10
CA HIS A 54 20.92 -13.75 6.92
C HIS A 54 20.40 -14.07 8.32
N GLU A 55 19.36 -14.89 8.41
CA GLU A 55 18.77 -15.32 9.68
C GLU A 55 19.78 -16.09 10.53
N ASN A 56 20.53 -17.02 9.94
CA ASN A 56 21.59 -17.76 10.63
C ASN A 56 22.73 -16.84 11.13
N ALA A 57 23.09 -15.82 10.35
CA ALA A 57 24.21 -14.93 10.69
C ALA A 57 23.84 -13.86 11.74
N THR A 58 22.58 -13.42 11.79
CA THR A 58 22.17 -12.25 12.58
C THR A 58 21.08 -12.53 13.60
N GLY A 59 20.36 -13.64 13.43
CA GLY A 59 19.12 -13.94 14.12
C GLY A 59 17.90 -13.16 13.63
N ASN A 60 18.06 -12.19 12.71
CA ASN A 60 16.95 -11.42 12.16
C ASN A 60 16.18 -12.24 11.13
N GLN A 61 14.87 -12.30 11.29
CA GLN A 61 14.03 -13.08 10.39
C GLN A 61 13.42 -12.18 9.33
N VAL A 62 13.63 -12.50 8.06
CA VAL A 62 13.03 -11.78 6.93
C VAL A 62 12.21 -12.77 6.11
N VAL A 63 10.97 -12.41 5.79
CA VAL A 63 10.05 -13.23 5.01
C VAL A 63 9.53 -12.42 3.80
N VAL A 64 9.36 -13.10 2.68
CA VAL A 64 8.77 -12.56 1.46
C VAL A 64 7.49 -13.33 1.16
N VAL A 65 6.39 -12.62 0.95
CA VAL A 65 5.10 -13.20 0.56
C VAL A 65 4.52 -12.49 -0.65
N THR A 66 4.01 -13.27 -1.60
CA THR A 66 3.17 -12.78 -2.68
C THR A 66 1.75 -13.33 -2.52
N LEU A 67 0.77 -12.46 -2.69
CA LEU A 67 -0.64 -12.77 -2.47
C LEU A 67 -1.45 -12.43 -3.72
N PRO A 68 -2.40 -13.29 -4.11
CA PRO A 68 -3.29 -12.96 -5.21
C PRO A 68 -4.10 -11.70 -4.90
N ASN A 69 -4.59 -11.54 -3.66
CA ASN A 69 -5.32 -10.38 -3.17
C ASN A 69 -5.25 -10.23 -1.65
N LEU A 70 -5.80 -9.12 -1.13
CA LEU A 70 -5.86 -8.80 0.29
C LEU A 70 -7.24 -9.04 0.92
N GLN A 71 -8.17 -9.69 0.21
CA GLN A 71 -9.53 -9.99 0.69
C GLN A 71 -10.32 -8.75 1.13
N GLY A 72 -10.06 -7.59 0.50
CA GLY A 72 -10.70 -6.32 0.83
C GLY A 72 -10.02 -5.51 1.95
N TYR A 73 -8.93 -6.01 2.53
CA TYR A 73 -8.16 -5.31 3.55
C TYR A 73 -7.13 -4.35 2.95
N ASP A 74 -6.82 -3.27 3.68
CA ASP A 74 -5.62 -2.47 3.39
C ASP A 74 -4.35 -3.29 3.67
N ILE A 75 -3.31 -3.08 2.86
CA ILE A 75 -2.07 -3.88 2.93
C ILE A 75 -1.33 -3.70 4.26
N ALA A 76 -1.43 -2.55 4.92
CA ALA A 76 -0.81 -2.36 6.23
C ALA A 76 -1.56 -3.11 7.32
N THR A 77 -2.89 -3.14 7.25
CA THR A 77 -3.70 -3.92 8.20
C THR A 77 -3.48 -5.42 7.98
N TYR A 78 -3.55 -5.88 6.72
CA TYR A 78 -3.31 -7.28 6.38
C TYR A 78 -1.89 -7.70 6.77
N GLY A 79 -0.89 -6.87 6.46
CA GLY A 79 0.51 -7.19 6.69
C GLY A 79 0.89 -7.27 8.15
N TYR A 80 0.43 -6.30 8.94
CA TYR A 80 0.55 -6.35 10.39
C TYR A 80 -0.04 -7.64 10.98
N GLN A 81 -1.28 -7.97 10.61
CA GLN A 81 -1.94 -9.17 11.13
C GLN A 81 -1.28 -10.45 10.65
N LEU A 82 -0.80 -10.51 9.40
CA LEU A 82 -0.08 -11.65 8.84
C LEU A 82 1.24 -11.87 9.59
N GLY A 83 2.03 -10.82 9.78
CA GLY A 83 3.31 -10.92 10.51
C GLY A 83 3.13 -11.43 11.93
N ARG A 84 2.05 -11.00 12.59
CA ARG A 84 1.63 -11.48 13.93
C ARG A 84 1.15 -12.92 13.91
N HIS A 85 0.30 -13.28 12.94
CA HIS A 85 -0.22 -14.64 12.78
C HIS A 85 0.91 -15.65 12.55
N TRP A 86 1.91 -15.27 11.76
CA TRP A 86 3.09 -16.09 11.50
C TRP A 86 4.15 -16.03 12.61
N GLY A 87 4.05 -15.09 13.54
CA GLY A 87 5.03 -14.91 14.61
C GLY A 87 6.43 -14.62 14.06
N ILE A 88 6.54 -13.78 13.02
CA ILE A 88 7.83 -13.46 12.41
C ILE A 88 8.70 -12.69 13.41
N GLY A 89 9.91 -13.19 13.65
CA GLY A 89 10.88 -12.66 14.60
C GLY A 89 10.82 -13.35 15.96
N GLN A 90 11.87 -13.19 16.76
CA GLN A 90 11.93 -13.73 18.11
C GLN A 90 11.09 -12.88 19.06
N LYS A 91 10.27 -13.53 19.90
CA LYS A 91 9.26 -12.90 20.78
C LYS A 91 9.76 -11.68 21.56
N ASP A 92 10.99 -11.76 22.09
CA ASP A 92 11.56 -10.71 22.95
C ASP A 92 12.47 -9.75 22.19
N LYS A 93 12.88 -10.11 20.96
CA LYS A 93 13.76 -9.26 20.13
C LYS A 93 12.99 -8.45 19.10
N ASN A 94 11.79 -8.88 18.72
CA ASN A 94 10.97 -8.24 17.68
C ASN A 94 11.77 -7.98 16.40
N ASN A 95 12.63 -8.93 16.03
CA ASN A 95 13.63 -8.79 14.98
C ASN A 95 13.17 -9.40 13.65
N GLY A 96 11.88 -9.23 13.35
CA GLY A 96 11.22 -9.73 12.16
C GLY A 96 10.97 -8.64 11.10
N ALA A 97 11.06 -8.97 9.81
CA ALA A 97 10.62 -8.12 8.71
C ALA A 97 9.85 -8.94 7.68
N LEU A 98 8.86 -8.31 7.03
CA LEU A 98 8.00 -8.97 6.07
C LEU A 98 7.81 -8.10 4.83
N LEU A 99 8.25 -8.58 3.66
CA LEU A 99 7.95 -7.99 2.36
C LEU A 99 6.70 -8.65 1.78
N ILE A 100 5.64 -7.86 1.59
CA ILE A 100 4.34 -8.31 1.08
C ILE A 100 4.12 -7.70 -0.28
N VAL A 101 3.66 -8.52 -1.23
CA VAL A 101 3.24 -8.09 -2.57
C VAL A 101 1.85 -8.63 -2.86
N ALA A 102 0.88 -7.74 -3.03
CA ALA A 102 -0.49 -8.08 -3.38
C ALA A 102 -0.76 -7.77 -4.85
N LYS A 103 -0.98 -8.82 -5.66
CA LYS A 103 -1.03 -8.74 -7.11
C LYS A 103 -2.26 -8.00 -7.62
N GLN A 104 -3.45 -8.32 -7.10
CA GLN A 104 -4.71 -7.72 -7.53
C GLN A 104 -4.79 -6.22 -7.21
N GLU A 105 -4.39 -5.83 -6.00
CA GLU A 105 -4.40 -4.44 -5.56
C GLU A 105 -3.23 -3.64 -6.14
N ARG A 106 -2.22 -4.32 -6.71
CA ARG A 106 -0.94 -3.71 -7.13
C ARG A 106 -0.30 -2.91 -6.00
N ARG A 107 -0.26 -3.51 -4.81
CA ARG A 107 0.28 -2.91 -3.59
C ARG A 107 1.40 -3.77 -3.03
N MET A 108 2.44 -3.12 -2.51
CA MET A 108 3.54 -3.76 -1.81
C MET A 108 3.81 -3.04 -0.50
N ARG A 109 4.29 -3.77 0.50
CA ARG A 109 4.64 -3.22 1.81
C ARG A 109 5.81 -3.96 2.41
N ILE A 110 6.66 -3.23 3.14
CA ILE A 110 7.66 -3.79 4.05
C ILE A 110 7.13 -3.51 5.46
N GLU A 111 6.81 -4.56 6.22
CA GLU A 111 6.54 -4.48 7.65
C GLU A 111 7.83 -4.69 8.43
N VAL A 112 8.00 -3.92 9.50
CA VAL A 112 9.22 -3.95 10.31
C VAL A 112 8.86 -4.18 11.78
N GLY A 113 9.49 -5.17 12.38
CA GLY A 113 9.43 -5.42 13.82
C GLY A 113 10.25 -4.39 14.59
N TYR A 114 9.80 -4.06 15.81
CA TYR A 114 10.38 -2.98 16.61
C TYR A 114 11.91 -3.07 16.79
N GLY A 115 12.44 -4.29 16.92
CA GLY A 115 13.88 -4.52 17.09
C GLY A 115 14.73 -4.19 15.87
N LEU A 116 14.11 -4.00 14.70
CA LEU A 116 14.80 -3.68 13.45
C LEU A 116 14.69 -2.20 13.05
N GLU A 117 13.82 -1.41 13.69
CA GLU A 117 13.51 -0.03 13.26
C GLU A 117 14.74 0.89 13.25
N GLY A 118 15.74 0.64 14.10
CA GLY A 118 16.99 1.40 14.11
C GLY A 118 17.84 1.23 12.85
N LYS A 119 17.63 0.16 12.06
CA LYS A 119 18.39 -0.14 10.84
C LYS A 119 17.52 -0.15 9.59
N LEU A 120 16.30 -0.65 9.70
CA LEU A 120 15.31 -0.68 8.63
C LEU A 120 14.17 0.27 8.99
N THR A 121 14.44 1.58 8.92
CA THR A 121 13.44 2.62 9.22
C THR A 121 12.34 2.65 8.17
N ASP A 122 11.23 3.35 8.47
CA ASP A 122 10.18 3.66 7.50
C ASP A 122 10.73 4.38 6.26
N ALA A 123 11.67 5.32 6.46
CA ALA A 123 12.30 6.06 5.38
C ALA A 123 13.12 5.15 4.45
N ILE A 124 13.89 4.22 5.03
CA ILE A 124 14.66 3.24 4.25
C ILE A 124 13.71 2.29 3.52
N SER A 125 12.71 1.75 4.22
CA SER A 125 11.69 0.88 3.63
C SER A 125 10.98 1.55 2.46
N ALA A 126 10.59 2.82 2.62
CA ALA A 126 9.97 3.61 1.57
C ALA A 126 10.93 3.82 0.39
N ASN A 127 12.21 4.08 0.65
CA ASN A 127 13.21 4.25 -0.40
C ASN A 127 13.42 2.97 -1.21
N ILE A 128 13.53 1.81 -0.55
CA ILE A 128 13.63 0.49 -1.19
C ILE A 128 12.43 0.28 -2.12
N ILE A 129 11.22 0.46 -1.60
CA ILE A 129 9.99 0.32 -2.40
C ILE A 129 10.00 1.27 -3.61
N GLN A 130 10.31 2.54 -3.39
CA GLN A 130 10.15 3.57 -4.41
C GLN A 130 11.22 3.55 -5.51
N THR A 131 12.45 3.12 -5.17
CA THR A 131 13.62 3.22 -6.04
C THR A 131 14.11 1.87 -6.59
N ILE A 132 13.71 0.76 -5.96
CA ILE A 132 14.13 -0.59 -6.36
C ILE A 132 12.92 -1.40 -6.85
N ILE A 133 11.94 -1.63 -5.98
CA ILE A 133 10.85 -2.58 -6.26
C ILE A 133 9.87 -1.99 -7.28
N ARG A 134 9.33 -0.80 -7.01
CA ARG A 134 8.30 -0.16 -7.84
C ARG A 134 8.75 0.05 -9.30
N PRO A 135 9.96 0.55 -9.61
CA PRO A 135 10.39 0.68 -11.00
C PRO A 135 10.47 -0.65 -11.76
N ALA A 136 10.90 -1.74 -11.11
CA ALA A 136 10.91 -3.06 -11.71
C ALA A 136 9.49 -3.57 -11.99
N PHE A 137 8.58 -3.39 -11.04
CA PHE A 137 7.18 -3.81 -11.19
C PHE A 137 6.45 -3.04 -12.31
N LYS A 138 6.75 -1.74 -12.48
CA LYS A 138 6.25 -0.95 -13.61
C LYS A 138 6.69 -1.49 -14.97
N ARG A 139 7.79 -2.24 -15.03
CA ARG A 139 8.28 -2.91 -16.25
C ARG A 139 7.86 -4.39 -16.32
N GLY A 140 7.00 -4.86 -15.41
CA GLY A 140 6.61 -6.28 -15.33
C GLY A 140 7.71 -7.21 -14.80
N GLN A 141 8.81 -6.68 -14.27
CA GLN A 141 9.96 -7.43 -13.79
C GLN A 141 9.78 -7.79 -12.31
N PHE A 142 8.79 -8.65 -12.00
CA PHE A 142 8.44 -8.99 -10.60
C PHE A 142 9.55 -9.76 -9.89
N ASP A 143 10.07 -10.82 -10.51
CA ASP A 143 11.22 -11.59 -10.02
C ASP A 143 12.37 -10.68 -9.58
N GLN A 144 12.83 -9.84 -10.51
CA GLN A 144 13.95 -8.92 -10.28
C GLN A 144 13.63 -7.91 -9.18
N GLY A 145 12.41 -7.36 -9.16
CA GLY A 145 12.00 -6.38 -8.17
C GLY A 145 11.96 -6.95 -6.75
N ILE A 146 11.43 -8.16 -6.60
CA ILE A 146 11.32 -8.83 -5.30
C ILE A 146 12.71 -9.29 -4.82
N GLU A 147 13.52 -9.92 -5.67
CA GLU A 147 14.87 -10.35 -5.33
C GLU A 147 15.78 -9.18 -4.92
N ALA A 148 15.76 -8.09 -5.70
CA ALA A 148 16.51 -6.88 -5.37
C ALA A 148 15.98 -6.18 -4.11
N GLY A 149 14.66 -6.21 -3.88
CA GLY A 149 14.04 -5.71 -2.66
C GLY A 149 14.49 -6.48 -1.41
N ALA A 150 14.45 -7.81 -1.46
CA ALA A 150 14.93 -8.67 -0.38
C ALA A 150 16.43 -8.44 -0.08
N THR A 151 17.25 -8.33 -1.13
CA THR A 151 18.67 -8.00 -1.00
C THR A 151 18.88 -6.64 -0.32
N ALA A 152 18.11 -5.63 -0.71
CA ALA A 152 18.21 -4.28 -0.13
C ALA A 152 17.78 -4.24 1.35
N ILE A 153 16.78 -5.04 1.73
CA ILE A 153 16.37 -5.23 3.13
C ILE A 153 17.53 -5.82 3.95
N ILE A 154 18.16 -6.89 3.45
CA ILE A 154 19.34 -7.50 4.10
C ILE A 154 20.47 -6.46 4.27
N GLN A 155 20.76 -5.68 3.24
CA GLN A 155 21.79 -4.63 3.29
C GLN A 155 21.45 -3.55 4.32
N ALA A 156 20.17 -3.16 4.44
CA ALA A 156 19.74 -2.19 5.44
C ALA A 156 19.94 -2.73 6.86
N LEU A 157 19.55 -3.98 7.11
CA LEU A 157 19.71 -4.64 8.41
C LEU A 157 21.18 -4.88 8.79
N GLY A 158 22.07 -4.99 7.82
CA GLY A 158 23.51 -5.01 8.05
C GLY A 158 24.13 -3.62 8.22
N GLY A 159 23.43 -2.54 7.86
CA GLY A 159 23.94 -1.17 7.90
C GLY A 159 24.72 -0.73 6.65
N GLN A 160 24.65 -1.49 5.55
CA GLN A 160 25.34 -1.19 4.28
C GLN A 160 24.44 -0.52 3.24
N TYR A 161 23.14 -0.32 3.53
CA TYR A 161 22.24 0.30 2.58
C TYR A 161 22.46 1.82 2.46
N SER A 162 22.53 2.30 1.22
CA SER A 162 22.61 3.73 0.91
C SER A 162 21.36 4.20 0.19
N MET A 163 20.73 5.25 0.73
CA MET A 163 19.48 5.82 0.20
C MET A 163 19.68 6.31 -1.23
N ARG A 164 18.87 5.77 -2.14
CA ARG A 164 18.89 6.20 -3.54
C ARG A 164 18.09 7.48 -3.67
N LYS A 165 18.64 8.47 -4.40
CA LYS A 165 17.86 9.65 -4.76
C LYS A 165 16.71 9.20 -5.66
N THR A 166 15.48 9.42 -5.22
CA THR A 166 14.33 9.32 -6.12
C THR A 166 14.55 10.38 -7.18
N SER A 167 14.71 9.99 -8.45
CA SER A 167 14.58 10.96 -9.53
C SER A 167 13.17 11.50 -9.43
N SER A 168 13.04 12.72 -8.91
CA SER A 168 11.85 13.53 -9.10
C SER A 168 11.76 13.68 -10.61
N GLY A 169 10.98 12.81 -11.24
CA GLY A 169 10.64 12.97 -12.63
C GLY A 169 10.05 14.35 -12.73
N LYS A 170 10.83 15.32 -13.24
CA LYS A 170 10.29 16.59 -13.72
C LYS A 170 9.21 16.15 -14.67
N SER A 171 7.96 16.29 -14.23
CA SER A 171 6.81 15.93 -15.03
C SER A 171 6.94 16.70 -16.33
N GLN A 172 7.32 16.01 -17.41
CA GLN A 172 7.28 16.55 -18.78
C GLN A 172 5.87 17.01 -19.16
N PHE A 173 4.88 16.68 -18.33
CA PHE A 173 3.51 17.21 -18.34
C PHE A 173 3.40 18.72 -18.07
N SER A 174 4.48 19.42 -17.70
CA SER A 174 4.39 20.84 -17.32
C SER A 174 4.27 21.80 -18.50
N TRP A 175 4.94 21.58 -19.64
CA TRP A 175 4.93 22.57 -20.74
C TRP A 175 3.93 22.27 -21.84
N VAL A 176 3.73 21.00 -22.21
CA VAL A 176 2.77 20.64 -23.26
C VAL A 176 1.33 20.92 -22.82
N PHE A 177 1.00 20.68 -21.55
CA PHE A 177 -0.31 20.99 -21.00
C PHE A 177 -0.55 22.50 -20.84
N LEU A 178 0.48 23.27 -20.46
CA LEU A 178 0.41 24.74 -20.45
C LEU A 178 0.24 25.31 -21.86
N ILE A 179 0.96 24.79 -22.86
CA ILE A 179 0.80 25.18 -24.27
C ILE A 179 -0.62 24.82 -24.75
N PHE A 180 -1.12 23.63 -24.41
CA PHE A 180 -2.49 23.22 -24.74
C PHE A 180 -3.54 24.16 -24.13
N ILE A 181 -3.42 24.52 -22.85
CA ILE A 181 -4.31 25.49 -22.20
C ILE A 181 -4.21 26.86 -22.86
N ILE A 182 -2.99 27.34 -23.15
CA ILE A 182 -2.79 28.65 -23.81
C ILE A 182 -3.43 28.65 -25.20
N ILE A 183 -3.30 27.56 -25.98
CA ILE A 183 -3.93 27.41 -27.29
C ILE A 183 -5.46 27.45 -27.17
N VAL A 184 -6.04 26.67 -26.27
CA VAL A 184 -7.50 26.62 -26.06
C VAL A 184 -8.04 27.99 -25.63
N VAL A 185 -7.35 28.67 -24.71
CA VAL A 185 -7.72 30.00 -24.24
C VAL A 185 -7.57 31.03 -25.35
N PHE A 186 -6.49 30.98 -26.15
CA PHE A 186 -6.29 31.86 -27.30
C PHE A 186 -7.38 31.70 -28.35
N PHE A 187 -7.78 30.46 -28.69
CA PHE A 187 -8.88 30.21 -29.63
C PHE A 187 -10.25 30.62 -29.06
N ASN A 188 -10.46 30.60 -27.73
CA ASN A 188 -11.69 31.10 -27.11
C ASN A 188 -11.74 32.63 -26.96
N LEU A 189 -10.59 33.30 -26.78
CA LEU A 189 -10.49 34.76 -26.65
C LEU A 189 -10.38 35.49 -27.99
N PHE A 190 -9.74 34.88 -28.99
CA PHE A 190 -9.51 35.50 -30.31
C PHE A 190 -10.32 34.84 -31.44
N GLY A 191 -10.95 33.68 -31.20
CA GLY A 191 -11.87 33.01 -32.13
C GLY A 191 -13.33 33.41 -31.94
N GLY A 192 -13.59 34.70 -31.75
CA GLY A 192 -14.93 35.28 -31.74
C GLY A 192 -15.56 35.17 -33.14
N GLY A 193 -16.51 34.26 -33.26
CA GLY A 193 -17.20 33.89 -34.49
C GLY A 193 -17.85 35.05 -35.26
N GLY A 194 -17.69 34.99 -36.57
CA GLY A 194 -18.63 35.56 -37.53
C GLY A 194 -19.18 34.44 -38.40
N PHE A 195 -20.24 33.77 -37.97
CA PHE A 195 -21.27 33.23 -38.87
C PHE A 195 -22.57 33.03 -38.07
N GLY A 196 -23.51 33.95 -38.30
CA GLY A 196 -24.80 33.98 -37.63
C GLY A 196 -25.79 32.98 -38.20
N LEU A 197 -26.55 32.35 -37.30
CA LEU A 197 -27.92 31.92 -37.54
C LEU A 197 -28.64 31.98 -36.18
N GLY A 198 -29.61 32.90 -36.08
CA GLY A 198 -30.15 33.36 -34.80
C GLY A 198 -31.14 32.44 -34.10
N ARG A 199 -31.31 32.71 -32.81
CA ARG A 199 -32.59 32.67 -32.05
C ARG A 199 -32.33 33.31 -30.68
N ARG A 200 -32.75 34.57 -30.48
CA ARG A 200 -34.01 35.00 -29.84
C ARG A 200 -34.17 34.52 -28.38
N TYR A 201 -33.96 35.48 -27.47
CA TYR A 201 -34.70 35.78 -26.24
C TYR A 201 -35.13 34.64 -25.31
N GLY A 202 -34.69 34.71 -24.05
CA GLY A 202 -35.41 34.04 -22.96
C GLY A 202 -34.70 34.03 -21.61
N GLY A 203 -34.89 35.09 -20.82
CA GLY A 203 -35.23 35.00 -19.39
C GLY A 203 -34.19 34.43 -18.41
N GLY A 204 -33.76 35.28 -17.48
CA GLY A 204 -32.83 34.93 -16.41
C GLY A 204 -33.37 34.00 -15.32
N ARG A 205 -32.49 33.66 -14.37
CA ARG A 205 -32.80 33.53 -12.94
C ARG A 205 -31.50 33.37 -12.12
N TYR A 206 -31.49 34.11 -11.02
CA TYR A 206 -30.54 34.14 -9.92
C TYR A 206 -30.55 32.84 -9.11
N TYR A 207 -29.41 32.49 -8.50
CA TYR A 207 -29.14 31.79 -7.20
C TYR A 207 -27.65 31.35 -7.28
N GLY A 208 -26.71 31.63 -6.38
CA GLY A 208 -26.75 32.02 -4.98
C GLY A 208 -26.16 30.91 -4.10
N GLY A 209 -24.91 31.09 -3.62
CA GLY A 209 -24.30 30.34 -2.50
C GLY A 209 -23.51 29.06 -2.88
N THR A 210 -22.58 28.51 -2.10
CA THR A 210 -21.97 28.86 -0.80
C THR A 210 -20.78 27.88 -0.60
N PHE A 211 -19.78 28.33 0.16
CA PHE A 211 -18.61 27.57 0.65
C PHE A 211 -18.97 26.32 1.48
N GLY A 212 -18.10 25.31 1.47
CA GLY A 212 -18.03 24.24 2.48
C GLY A 212 -17.12 23.12 1.98
N GLY A 213 -15.95 22.78 2.54
CA GLY A 213 -15.53 22.89 3.93
C GLY A 213 -15.93 21.61 4.67
N GLY A 214 -15.08 20.58 4.68
CA GLY A 214 -15.35 19.33 5.39
C GLY A 214 -14.13 18.43 5.45
N GLY A 215 -13.41 18.48 6.56
CA GLY A 215 -12.35 17.54 6.91
C GLY A 215 -12.90 16.29 7.59
N PHE A 216 -12.12 15.21 7.53
CA PHE A 216 -12.23 14.03 8.38
C PHE A 216 -10.78 13.66 8.72
N GLY A 217 -10.30 13.70 9.97
CA GLY A 217 -11.00 13.36 11.21
C GLY A 217 -10.57 11.94 11.56
N GLY A 218 -9.40 11.83 12.21
CA GLY A 218 -8.81 10.58 12.64
C GLY A 218 -9.59 9.90 13.76
N GLY A 219 -9.42 8.59 13.86
CA GLY A 219 -9.99 7.77 14.93
C GLY A 219 -9.15 6.52 15.10
N GLY A 220 -8.19 6.60 16.02
CA GLY A 220 -7.46 5.44 16.52
C GLY A 220 -8.37 4.59 17.41
N GLY A 221 -8.26 3.28 17.26
CA GLY A 221 -8.87 2.29 18.14
C GLY A 221 -7.82 1.26 18.49
N GLY A 222 -7.43 1.23 19.77
CA GLY A 222 -6.50 0.25 20.32
C GLY A 222 -7.17 -1.11 20.50
N PHE A 223 -6.44 -2.17 20.17
CA PHE A 223 -6.79 -3.54 20.51
C PHE A 223 -5.57 -4.24 21.10
N SER A 224 -5.71 -4.68 22.35
CA SER A 224 -4.73 -5.45 23.10
C SER A 224 -4.92 -6.95 22.82
N GLY A 225 -3.92 -7.57 22.22
CA GLY A 225 -3.84 -9.03 22.10
C GLY A 225 -2.40 -9.41 21.81
N GLY A 226 -1.73 -10.06 22.76
CA GLY A 226 -0.26 -10.22 22.82
C GLY A 226 0.33 -11.26 21.86
N GLY A 227 1.56 -10.99 21.40
CA GLY A 227 2.40 -11.90 20.62
C GLY A 227 3.36 -11.20 19.65
N GLY A 228 4.59 -10.85 20.06
CA GLY A 228 5.66 -10.33 19.18
C GLY A 228 5.37 -9.00 18.47
N GLY A 229 5.98 -7.91 18.91
CA GLY A 229 5.67 -6.53 18.49
C GLY A 229 6.14 -6.17 17.08
N PHE A 230 5.24 -6.20 16.10
CA PHE A 230 5.29 -5.28 14.96
C PHE A 230 4.78 -3.91 15.45
N GLY A 231 5.59 -2.86 15.34
CA GLY A 231 5.32 -1.55 15.93
C GLY A 231 4.41 -0.64 15.10
N GLY A 232 3.89 -1.13 13.97
CA GLY A 232 3.29 -0.28 12.94
C GLY A 232 4.30 0.35 11.98
N GLY A 233 5.60 0.15 12.23
CA GLY A 233 6.70 0.55 11.34
C GLY A 233 6.67 -0.20 10.01
N GLY A 234 7.00 0.50 8.93
CA GLY A 234 6.98 -0.01 7.57
C GLY A 234 6.53 1.01 6.54
N ALA A 235 6.76 0.70 5.27
CA ALA A 235 6.36 1.55 4.16
C ALA A 235 5.55 0.79 3.12
N SER A 236 4.57 1.46 2.51
CA SER A 236 3.72 0.92 1.45
C SER A 236 3.93 1.66 0.13
N GLY A 237 3.71 0.97 -0.98
CA GLY A 237 3.72 1.57 -2.33
C GLY A 237 2.84 0.80 -3.31
N GLY A 238 2.39 1.48 -4.36
CA GLY A 238 1.70 0.85 -5.49
C GLY A 238 2.49 0.94 -6.80
N TRP A 239 2.09 0.16 -7.81
CA TRP A 239 2.71 0.17 -9.15
C TRP A 239 1.71 0.11 -10.31
#